data_AF-A0A3A5JTE0-F1
#
_entry.id   AF-A0A3A5JTE0-F1
#
_cell.length_a   1.000
_cell.length_b   1.000
_cell.length_c   1.000
_cell.angle_alpha   90.00
_cell.angle_beta   90.00
_cell.angle_gamma   90.00
#
_symmetry.space_group_name_H-M   'P 1'
#
loop_
_entity.id
_entity.type
_entity.pdbx_description
1 polymer ?
#
loop_
_entity_poly.entity_id
_entity_poly.type
_entity_poly.pdbx_seq_one_letter_code
_entity_poly.pdbx_strand_id
1 'polypeptide(L)' 'MAETLAPEPLFVPAVVAAPKPEPTGKQQPQRKRKAARDAGVIELEIDGVAMRVGRGADAKTVAAVIRALKATS' A
#
# COMPACT_ATOMS: atom_id res chain seq x y z
N MET A 1 25.34 48.73 62.10
CA MET A 1 24.50 49.43 61.10
C MET A 1 25.21 49.29 59.75
N ALA A 2 24.63 48.54 58.82
CA ALA A 2 25.00 48.58 57.41
C ALA A 2 23.71 48.32 56.62
N GLU A 3 23.28 49.36 55.93
CA GLU A 3 22.05 49.47 55.14
C GLU A 3 22.14 48.52 53.93
N THR A 4 21.16 47.64 53.78
CA THR A 4 21.08 46.73 52.63
C THR A 4 20.32 47.46 51.51
N LEU A 5 21.05 47.97 50.51
CA LEU A 5 20.45 48.39 49.24
C LEU A 5 20.33 47.14 48.38
N ALA A 6 19.26 46.37 48.57
CA ALA A 6 18.92 45.30 47.65
C ALA A 6 18.47 45.92 46.31
N PRO A 7 19.05 45.55 45.17
CA PRO A 7 18.68 46.13 43.88
C PRO A 7 17.22 45.80 43.56
N GLU A 8 16.43 46.81 43.17
CA GLU A 8 15.04 46.61 42.78
C GLU A 8 14.93 45.73 41.52
N PRO A 9 14.00 44.76 41.48
CA PRO A 9 13.90 43.84 40.36
C PRO A 9 13.38 44.56 39.11
N LEU A 10 14.21 44.65 38.08
CA LEU A 10 13.82 45.19 36.77
C LEU A 10 13.28 44.08 35.87
N PHE A 11 12.05 44.25 35.38
CA PHE A 11 11.45 43.33 34.42
C PHE A 11 11.94 43.64 33.00
N VAL A 12 12.49 42.63 32.33
CA VAL A 12 12.87 42.67 30.92
C VAL A 12 12.03 41.71 30.08
N PRO A 13 11.61 42.09 28.86
CA PRO A 13 10.86 41.19 27.97
C PRO A 13 11.71 40.01 27.49
N ALA A 14 11.17 38.79 27.59
CA ALA A 14 11.77 37.58 27.02
C ALA A 14 11.11 37.22 25.68
N VAL A 15 11.90 37.05 24.62
CA VAL A 15 11.41 36.66 23.29
C VAL A 15 11.76 35.20 23.01
N VAL A 16 10.77 34.38 22.64
CA VAL A 16 10.95 32.96 22.31
C VAL A 16 10.76 32.75 20.81
N ALA A 17 11.70 32.06 20.17
CA ALA A 17 11.60 31.71 18.76
C ALA A 17 10.66 30.51 18.55
N ALA A 18 9.88 30.54 17.46
CA ALA A 18 8.99 29.44 17.11
C ALA A 18 9.80 28.20 16.66
N PRO A 19 9.36 26.98 17.01
CA PRO A 19 10.02 25.75 16.58
C PRO A 19 9.89 25.55 15.06
N LYS A 20 10.92 24.94 14.46
CA LYS A 20 10.94 24.64 13.02
C LYS A 20 9.97 23.50 12.70
N PRO A 21 9.18 23.59 11.61
CA PRO A 21 8.25 22.52 11.25
C PRO A 21 9.00 21.24 10.88
N GLU A 22 8.50 20.10 11.37
CA GLU A 22 9.05 18.78 11.09
C GLU A 22 8.74 18.33 9.64
N PRO A 23 9.63 17.56 9.00
CA PRO A 23 9.41 17.08 7.65
C PRO A 23 8.26 16.07 7.63
N THR A 24 7.22 16.37 6.84
CA THR A 24 6.09 15.46 6.66
C THR A 24 6.54 14.25 5.84
N GLY A 25 6.49 13.07 6.45
CA GLY A 25 6.86 11.81 5.81
C GLY A 25 5.98 11.55 4.58
N LYS A 26 6.61 11.36 3.41
CA LYS A 26 5.90 11.00 2.17
C LYS A 26 5.33 9.59 2.30
N GLN A 27 4.01 9.45 2.21
CA GLN A 27 3.35 8.14 2.19
C GLN A 27 3.72 7.37 0.92
N GLN A 28 4.24 6.15 1.08
CA GLN A 28 4.60 5.28 -0.04
C GLN A 28 3.34 4.77 -0.78
N PRO A 29 3.34 4.75 -2.12
CA PRO A 29 2.20 4.24 -2.88
C PRO A 29 2.06 2.73 -2.68
N GLN A 30 0.90 2.32 -2.16
CA GLN A 30 0.58 0.94 -1.83
C GLN A 30 0.48 0.08 -3.10
N ARG A 31 1.59 -0.59 -3.46
CA ARG A 31 1.68 -1.51 -4.59
C ARG A 31 1.01 -2.85 -4.24
N LYS A 32 -0.32 -2.90 -4.09
CA LYS A 32 -1.07 -4.11 -3.67
C LYS A 32 -2.31 -4.42 -4.52
N ARG A 33 -2.23 -4.36 -5.86
CA ARG A 33 -3.37 -4.74 -6.73
C ARG A 33 -3.14 -5.92 -7.69
N LYS A 34 -1.90 -6.45 -7.81
CA LYS A 34 -1.65 -7.60 -8.69
C LYS A 34 -2.05 -8.93 -8.05
N ALA A 35 -1.60 -9.21 -6.83
CA ALA A 35 -1.92 -10.48 -6.15
C ALA A 35 -3.42 -10.75 -5.96
N ALA A 36 -4.24 -9.71 -5.81
CA ALA A 36 -5.69 -9.85 -5.70
C ALA A 36 -6.38 -10.22 -7.03
N ARG A 37 -5.75 -9.92 -8.18
CA ARG A 37 -6.29 -10.26 -9.51
C ARG A 37 -6.04 -11.71 -9.89
N ASP A 38 -4.94 -12.29 -9.40
CA ASP A 38 -4.58 -13.68 -9.66
C ASP A 38 -5.28 -14.65 -8.67
N ALA A 39 -5.88 -14.14 -7.60
CA ALA A 39 -6.66 -14.94 -6.66
C ALA A 39 -7.91 -15.52 -7.33
N GLY A 40 -7.94 -16.85 -7.48
CA GLY A 40 -9.06 -17.58 -8.09
C GLY A 40 -8.92 -17.84 -9.59
N VAL A 41 -7.71 -17.74 -10.14
CA VAL A 41 -7.37 -18.25 -11.47
C VAL A 41 -6.93 -19.72 -11.37
N ILE A 42 -7.39 -20.55 -12.29
CA ILE A 42 -6.97 -21.96 -12.45
C ILE A 42 -6.11 -22.06 -13.71
N GLU A 43 -4.97 -22.72 -13.62
CA GLU A 43 -4.08 -22.99 -14.75
C GLU A 43 -4.17 -24.46 -15.15
N LEU A 44 -4.25 -24.73 -16.44
CA LEU A 44 -4.39 -26.08 -17.00
C LEU A 44 -3.50 -26.20 -18.23
N GLU A 45 -2.92 -27.39 -18.44
CA GLU A 45 -2.21 -27.73 -19.66
C GLU A 45 -2.85 -28.98 -20.29
N ILE A 46 -3.14 -28.92 -21.59
CA ILE A 46 -3.70 -30.03 -22.38
C ILE A 46 -2.87 -30.15 -23.65
N ASP A 47 -2.20 -31.28 -23.86
CA ASP A 47 -1.41 -31.57 -25.07
C ASP A 47 -0.40 -30.46 -25.41
N GLY A 48 0.25 -29.87 -24.39
CA GLY A 48 1.19 -28.76 -24.52
C GLY A 48 0.56 -27.38 -24.70
N VAL A 49 -0.78 -27.29 -24.69
CA VAL A 49 -1.53 -26.03 -24.73
C VAL A 49 -1.84 -25.57 -23.30
N ALA A 50 -1.27 -24.43 -22.91
CA ALA A 50 -1.57 -23.78 -21.63
C ALA A 50 -2.86 -22.96 -21.70
N MET A 51 -3.74 -23.14 -20.72
CA MET A 51 -5.03 -22.48 -20.57
C MET A 51 -5.16 -21.89 -19.16
N ARG A 52 -5.78 -20.70 -19.05
CA ARG A 52 -6.08 -20.04 -17.78
C ARG A 52 -7.58 -19.76 -17.65
N VAL A 53 -8.16 -20.13 -16.51
CA VAL A 53 -9.58 -19.96 -16.20
C VAL A 53 -9.71 -18.97 -15.05
N GLY A 54 -10.28 -17.80 -15.33
CA GLY A 54 -10.55 -16.79 -14.32
C GLY A 54 -11.75 -17.13 -13.42
N ARG A 55 -11.83 -16.48 -12.27
CA ARG A 55 -12.98 -16.59 -11.37
C ARG A 55 -14.28 -16.21 -12.08
N GLY A 56 -15.30 -17.05 -11.96
CA GLY A 56 -16.60 -16.82 -12.58
C GLY A 56 -16.65 -17.14 -14.07
N ALA A 57 -15.63 -17.79 -14.63
CA ALA A 57 -15.70 -18.36 -15.96
C ALA A 57 -16.89 -19.33 -16.08
N ASP A 58 -17.62 -19.24 -17.19
CA ASP A 58 -18.77 -20.10 -17.44
C ASP A 58 -18.32 -21.57 -17.61
N ALA A 59 -18.90 -22.45 -16.80
CA ALA A 59 -18.51 -23.86 -16.76
C ALA A 59 -18.78 -24.59 -18.08
N LYS A 60 -19.85 -24.23 -18.81
CA LYS A 60 -20.16 -24.84 -20.10
C LYS A 60 -19.10 -24.49 -21.14
N THR A 61 -18.66 -23.24 -21.14
CA THR A 61 -17.60 -22.74 -22.03
C THR A 61 -16.28 -23.44 -21.72
N VAL A 62 -15.89 -23.53 -20.44
CA VAL A 62 -14.65 -24.24 -20.04
C VAL A 62 -14.71 -25.71 -20.48
N ALA A 63 -15.82 -26.39 -20.25
CA ALA A 63 -15.99 -27.78 -20.67
C ALA A 63 -15.94 -27.95 -22.20
N ALA A 64 -16.54 -27.02 -22.95
CA ALA A 64 -16.53 -27.05 -24.41
C ALA A 64 -15.10 -26.88 -24.97
N VAL A 65 -14.33 -25.95 -24.42
CA VAL A 65 -12.93 -25.73 -24.83
C VAL A 65 -12.07 -26.95 -24.51
N ILE A 66 -12.17 -27.52 -23.31
CA ILE A 66 -11.44 -28.75 -22.94
C ILE A 66 -11.81 -29.88 -23.90
N ARG A 67 -13.10 -30.07 -24.20
CA ARG A 67 -13.56 -31.10 -25.13
C ARG A 67 -13.01 -30.88 -26.55
N ALA A 68 -12.97 -29.63 -27.01
CA ALA A 68 -12.43 -29.28 -28.32
C ALA A 68 -10.93 -29.57 -28.40
N LEU A 69 -10.15 -29.14 -27.40
CA LEU A 69 -8.70 -29.39 -27.34
C LEU A 69 -8.41 -30.89 -27.34
N LYS A 70 -9.13 -31.67 -26.52
CA LYS A 70 -9.01 -33.13 -26.49
C LYS A 70 -9.39 -33.84 -27.80
N ALA A 71 -10.17 -33.20 -28.67
CA ALA A 71 -10.59 -33.80 -29.94
C ALA A 71 -9.61 -33.51 -31.08
N THR A 72 -8.70 -32.55 -30.90
CA THR A 72 -7.74 -32.11 -31.91
C THR A 72 -6.33 -32.65 -31.68
N SER A 73 -6.13 -33.41 -30.62
CA SER A 73 -4.84 -34.00 -30.21
C SER A 73 -4.75 -35.48 -30.53
#